data_AF-A0A556RSD2-F1
#
_entry.id   AF-A0A556RSD2-F1
#
_cell.length_a   1.000
_cell.length_b   1.000
_cell.length_c   1.000
_cell.angle_alpha   90.00
_cell.angle_beta   90.00
_cell.angle_gamma   90.00
#
_symmetry.space_group_name_H-M   'P 1'
#
loop_
_entity.id
_entity.type
_entity.pdbx_description
1 polymer ?
#
loop_
_entity_poly.entity_id
_entity_poly.type
_entity_poly.pdbx_seq_one_letter_code
_entity_poly.pdbx_strand_id
1 'polypeptide(L)'
;MDDLCLHETNIQSIFNTLLELAKSGKRYRLIIKIWKDKRSVDQNSLSHMWYDDLAKQANARTKTNNYSMESVKRDLKETFLGYEDIEYKNLLTGETTITQQLRKTSELDTGEMHFYLQQIETWASQNGFRLRIPSDSEYQKLKMQQVA
;
A
#
# COMPACT_ATOMS: atom_id res chain seq x y z
N MET A 1 10.03 -7.74 9.55
CA MET A 1 10.60 -9.05 9.89
C MET A 1 11.34 -9.49 8.65
N ASP A 2 12.65 -9.71 8.76
CA ASP A 2 13.45 -10.19 7.63
C ASP A 2 13.08 -11.65 7.35
N ASP A 3 12.46 -11.89 6.21
CA ASP A 3 12.21 -13.23 5.69
C ASP A 3 13.51 -13.77 5.06
N LEU A 4 13.86 -15.03 5.36
CA LEU A 4 15.08 -15.65 4.85
C LEU A 4 14.74 -16.69 3.78
N CYS A 5 15.31 -16.53 2.58
CA CYS A 5 15.06 -17.43 1.45
C CYS A 5 15.79 -18.75 1.64
N LEU A 6 15.05 -19.85 1.66
CA LEU A 6 15.63 -21.19 1.68
C LEU A 6 15.83 -21.67 0.23
N HIS A 7 17.08 -21.78 -0.18
CA HIS A 7 17.51 -22.21 -1.51
C HIS A 7 18.59 -23.30 -1.39
N GLU A 8 18.71 -24.17 -2.40
CA GLU A 8 19.68 -25.27 -2.39
C GLU A 8 21.12 -24.79 -2.15
N THR A 9 21.47 -23.60 -2.65
CA THR A 9 22.82 -23.01 -2.53
C THR A 9 23.12 -22.43 -1.14
N ASN A 10 22.12 -22.17 -0.30
CA ASN A 10 22.30 -21.52 1.00
C ASN A 10 21.88 -22.39 2.20
N ILE A 11 21.39 -23.61 1.93
CA ILE A 11 20.82 -24.51 2.93
C ILE A 11 21.76 -24.81 4.09
N GLN A 12 23.06 -25.02 3.81
CA GLN A 12 24.06 -25.33 4.85
C GLN A 12 24.25 -24.16 5.82
N SER A 13 24.30 -22.92 5.31
CA SER A 13 24.44 -21.74 6.15
C SER A 13 23.22 -21.53 7.03
N ILE A 14 22.01 -21.75 6.49
CA ILE A 14 20.76 -21.63 7.25
C ILE A 14 20.71 -22.66 8.37
N PHE A 15 21.08 -23.91 8.09
CA PHE A 15 21.10 -24.97 9.10
C PHE A 15 22.06 -24.65 10.25
N ASN A 16 23.24 -24.10 9.97
CA ASN A 16 24.18 -23.69 11.00
C ASN A 16 23.58 -22.59 11.90
N THR A 17 22.95 -21.57 11.30
CA THR A 17 22.27 -20.51 12.06
C THR A 17 21.13 -21.06 12.93
N LEU A 18 20.32 -21.98 12.41
CA LEU A 18 19.26 -22.63 13.18
C LEU A 18 19.81 -23.44 14.37
N LEU A 19 20.97 -24.09 14.17
CA LEU A 19 21.63 -24.88 15.20
C LEU A 19 22.19 -23.98 16.32
N GLU A 20 22.75 -22.81 15.97
CA GLU A 20 23.17 -21.80 16.94
C GLU A 20 21.98 -21.21 17.71
N LEU A 21 20.88 -20.91 17.03
CA LEU A 21 19.64 -20.43 17.67
C LEU A 21 19.05 -21.49 18.61
N ALA A 22 19.07 -22.77 18.24
CA ALA A 22 18.63 -23.85 19.12
C ALA A 22 19.50 -23.98 20.38
N LYS A 23 20.81 -23.74 20.27
CA LYS A 23 21.74 -23.71 21.42
C LYS A 23 21.52 -22.52 22.35
N SER A 24 20.83 -21.46 21.91
CA SER A 24 20.60 -20.27 22.71
C SER A 24 19.55 -20.46 23.82
N GLY A 25 18.95 -21.65 23.96
CA GLY A 25 17.99 -21.98 25.02
C GLY A 25 16.61 -21.31 24.90
N LYS A 26 16.35 -20.57 23.81
CA LYS A 26 15.06 -19.92 23.53
C LYS A 26 14.20 -20.81 22.64
N ARG A 27 12.87 -20.68 22.76
CA ARG A 27 11.91 -21.40 21.91
C ARG A 27 11.56 -20.56 20.68
N TYR A 28 11.84 -21.09 19.50
CA TYR A 28 11.56 -20.44 18.23
C TYR A 28 10.46 -21.20 17.46
N ARG A 29 9.62 -20.46 16.73
CA ARG A 29 8.63 -21.04 15.80
C ARG A 29 9.16 -20.90 14.38
N LEU A 30 9.33 -22.02 13.69
CA LEU A 30 9.67 -22.05 12.27
C LEU A 30 8.40 -22.12 11.43
N ILE A 31 8.28 -21.23 10.44
CA ILE A 31 7.18 -21.22 9.49
C ILE A 31 7.80 -21.35 8.11
N ILE A 32 7.73 -22.55 7.54
CA ILE A 32 8.18 -22.81 6.18
C ILE A 32 7.03 -22.51 5.24
N LYS A 33 7.25 -21.59 4.31
CA LYS A 33 6.32 -21.28 3.22
C LYS A 33 7.11 -21.37 1.91
N ILE A 34 6.42 -21.74 0.84
CA ILE A 34 7.01 -21.69 -0.51
C ILE A 34 7.49 -20.25 -0.75
N TRP A 35 8.77 -20.11 -1.12
CA TRP A 35 9.33 -18.81 -1.44
C TRP A 35 8.62 -18.25 -2.65
N LYS A 36 8.04 -17.07 -2.49
CA LYS A 36 7.58 -16.25 -3.59
C LYS A 36 8.50 -15.06 -3.62
N ASP A 37 9.04 -14.76 -4.80
CA ASP A 37 9.79 -13.53 -5.01
C ASP A 37 9.00 -12.35 -4.47
N LYS A 38 9.73 -11.35 -3.95
CA LYS A 38 9.21 -10.23 -3.16
C LYS A 38 7.89 -9.79 -3.79
N ARG A 39 6.76 -9.98 -3.08
CA ARG A 39 5.42 -9.80 -3.65
C ARG A 39 5.42 -8.53 -4.49
N SER A 40 4.98 -8.64 -5.75
CA SER A 40 4.70 -7.47 -6.56
C SER A 40 3.98 -6.44 -5.71
N VAL A 41 4.42 -5.19 -5.82
CA VAL A 41 3.86 -4.12 -4.99
C VAL A 41 2.37 -4.05 -5.32
N ASP A 42 1.55 -4.37 -4.33
CA ASP A 42 0.10 -4.28 -4.45
C ASP A 42 -0.33 -2.83 -4.68
N GLN A 43 -1.46 -2.65 -5.35
CA GLN A 43 -1.99 -1.33 -5.69
C GLN A 43 -2.18 -0.43 -4.46
N ASN A 44 -2.58 -0.99 -3.32
CA ASN A 44 -2.74 -0.23 -2.08
C ASN A 44 -1.37 0.24 -1.54
N SER A 45 -0.37 -0.63 -1.55
CA SER A 45 1.02 -0.29 -1.20
C SER A 45 1.61 0.77 -2.13
N LEU A 46 1.33 0.69 -3.44
CA LEU A 46 1.75 1.69 -4.42
C LEU A 46 1.11 3.06 -4.16
N SER A 47 -0.20 3.08 -3.83
CA SER A 47 -0.90 4.33 -3.50
C SER A 47 -0.25 5.06 -2.33
N HIS A 48 0.16 4.30 -1.30
CA HIS A 48 0.85 4.83 -0.13
C HIS A 48 2.22 5.42 -0.49
N MET A 49 2.97 4.79 -1.39
CA MET A 49 4.23 5.35 -1.90
C MET A 49 3.99 6.68 -2.64
N TRP A 50 2.93 6.76 -3.44
CA TRP A 50 2.60 7.98 -4.18
C TRP A 50 2.18 9.12 -3.25
N TYR A 51 1.42 8.84 -2.19
CA TYR A 51 1.08 9.86 -1.19
C TYR A 51 2.32 10.44 -0.50
N ASP A 52 3.32 9.60 -0.22
CA ASP A 52 4.61 10.05 0.34
C ASP A 52 5.37 10.95 -0.64
N ASP A 53 5.54 10.52 -1.90
CA ASP A 53 6.24 11.29 -2.92
C ASP A 53 5.54 12.64 -3.20
N LEU A 54 4.19 12.65 -3.23
CA LEU A 54 3.40 13.86 -3.42
C LEU A 54 3.53 14.82 -2.23
N ALA A 55 3.44 14.31 -0.99
CA ALA A 55 3.61 15.12 0.22
C ALA A 55 5.01 15.77 0.24
N LYS A 56 6.06 14.99 -0.05
CA LYS A 56 7.45 15.49 -0.11
C LYS A 56 7.61 16.58 -1.17
N GLN A 57 7.07 16.36 -2.37
CA GLN A 57 7.16 17.34 -3.45
C GLN A 57 6.33 18.60 -3.17
N ALA A 58 5.13 18.47 -2.60
CA ALA A 58 4.29 19.59 -2.21
C ALA A 58 4.98 20.46 -1.15
N ASN A 59 5.56 19.84 -0.12
CA ASN A 59 6.36 20.53 0.91
C ASN A 59 7.58 21.22 0.30
N ALA A 60 8.30 20.55 -0.61
CA ALA A 60 9.47 21.13 -1.28
C ALA A 60 9.10 22.36 -2.13
N ARG A 61 7.97 22.33 -2.83
CA ARG A 61 7.48 23.46 -3.65
C ARG A 61 7.03 24.65 -2.80
N THR A 62 6.30 24.38 -1.73
CA THR A 62 5.71 25.41 -0.87
C THR A 62 6.67 25.92 0.21
N LYS A 63 7.86 25.30 0.34
CA LYS A 63 8.85 25.56 1.41
C LYS A 63 8.25 25.50 2.81
N THR A 64 7.16 24.76 2.97
CA THR A 64 6.52 24.48 4.26
C THR A 64 6.47 22.98 4.49
N ASN A 65 6.24 22.56 5.74
CA ASN A 65 6.14 21.14 6.11
C ASN A 65 4.71 20.77 6.55
N ASN A 66 3.71 21.37 5.90
CA ASN A 66 2.31 21.22 6.29
C ASN A 66 1.62 20.03 5.62
N TYR A 67 2.20 19.46 4.56
CA TYR A 67 1.62 18.33 3.84
C TYR A 67 2.17 17.02 4.40
N SER A 68 1.36 16.33 5.20
CA SER A 68 1.61 14.95 5.61
C SER A 68 1.02 13.96 4.61
N MET A 69 1.57 12.73 4.56
CA MET A 69 1.02 11.62 3.77
C MET A 69 -0.50 11.46 3.98
N GLU A 70 -0.97 11.54 5.24
CA GLU A 70 -2.38 11.40 5.58
C GLU A 70 -3.25 12.52 5.01
N SER A 71 -2.71 13.76 4.99
CA SER A 71 -3.42 14.90 4.44
C SER A 71 -3.57 14.78 2.92
N VAL A 72 -2.50 14.38 2.23
CA VAL A 72 -2.51 14.15 0.79
C VAL A 72 -3.42 12.97 0.43
N LYS A 73 -3.36 11.89 1.23
CA LYS A 73 -4.26 10.74 1.09
C LYS A 73 -5.73 11.16 1.21
N ARG A 74 -6.06 12.02 2.19
CA ARG A 74 -7.42 12.52 2.38
C ARG A 74 -7.88 13.38 1.20
N ASP A 75 -7.03 14.29 0.74
CA ASP A 75 -7.30 15.21 -0.37
C ASP A 75 -7.56 14.47 -1.71
N LEU A 76 -6.72 13.49 -2.04
CA LEU A 76 -6.88 12.70 -3.26
C LEU A 76 -8.12 11.80 -3.21
N LYS A 77 -8.42 11.23 -2.04
CA LYS A 77 -9.66 10.47 -1.86
C LYS A 77 -10.89 11.34 -2.00
N GLU A 78 -10.89 12.54 -1.42
CA GLU A 78 -12.00 13.49 -1.56
C GLU A 78 -12.20 13.86 -3.03
N THR A 79 -11.11 14.12 -3.74
CA THR A 79 -11.13 14.53 -5.15
C THR A 79 -11.63 13.43 -6.09
N PHE A 80 -11.21 12.17 -5.89
CA PHE A 80 -11.45 11.09 -6.86
C PHE A 80 -12.47 10.03 -6.43
N LEU A 81 -12.66 9.81 -5.12
CA LEU A 81 -13.56 8.78 -4.59
C LEU A 81 -14.84 9.39 -3.99
N GLY A 82 -14.75 10.61 -3.43
CA GLY A 82 -15.86 11.29 -2.77
C GLY A 82 -16.22 10.74 -1.39
N TYR A 83 -17.41 11.11 -0.92
CA TYR A 83 -17.95 10.73 0.38
C TYR A 83 -19.01 9.62 0.24
N GLU A 84 -18.99 8.65 1.14
CA GLU A 84 -20.07 7.67 1.29
C GLU A 84 -20.81 7.91 2.60
N ASP A 85 -22.13 7.88 2.53
CA ASP A 85 -23.01 7.93 3.69
C ASP A 85 -23.04 6.55 4.35
N ILE A 86 -22.41 6.43 5.52
CA ILE A 86 -22.42 5.19 6.31
C ILE A 86 -23.47 5.32 7.40
N GLU A 87 -24.43 4.39 7.37
CA GLU A 87 -25.43 4.25 8.42
C GLU A 87 -24.80 3.57 9.64
N TYR A 88 -24.60 4.34 10.70
CA TYR A 88 -24.19 3.79 11.98
C TYR A 88 -25.42 3.55 12.84
N LYS A 89 -25.64 2.29 13.22
CA LYS A 89 -26.66 1.94 14.21
C LYS A 89 -26.04 1.98 15.60
N ASN A 90 -26.50 2.91 16.42
CA ASN A 90 -26.05 3.01 17.81
C ASN A 90 -26.51 1.77 18.59
N LEU A 91 -25.57 0.98 19.09
CA LEU A 91 -25.84 -0.27 19.81
C LEU A 91 -26.54 -0.06 21.16
N LEU A 92 -26.44 1.14 21.75
CA LEU A 92 -27.03 1.48 23.05
C LEU A 92 -28.41 2.12 22.92
N THR A 93 -28.64 2.96 21.90
CA THR A 93 -29.91 3.70 21.72
C THR A 93 -30.79 3.18 20.59
N GLY A 94 -30.25 2.35 19.69
CA GLY A 94 -30.96 1.81 18.54
C GLY A 94 -31.16 2.81 17.39
N GLU A 95 -30.73 4.06 17.55
CA GLU A 95 -30.87 5.12 16.55
C GLU A 95 -29.88 4.92 15.39
N THR A 96 -30.37 5.12 14.17
CA THR A 96 -29.54 5.06 12.96
C THR A 96 -29.11 6.48 12.63
N THR A 97 -27.81 6.75 12.73
CA THR A 97 -27.24 8.05 12.35
C THR A 97 -26.47 7.89 11.05
N ILE A 98 -26.73 8.76 10.09
CA ILE A 98 -26.00 8.81 8.82
C ILE A 98 -24.76 9.67 9.05
N THR A 99 -23.57 9.07 8.93
CA THR A 99 -22.30 9.80 9.01
C THR A 99 -21.59 9.71 7.67
N GLN A 100 -21.20 10.86 7.12
CA GLN A 100 -20.39 10.91 5.90
C GLN A 100 -18.96 10.50 6.24
N GLN A 101 -18.53 9.37 5.69
CA GLN A 101 -17.14 8.91 5.78
C GLN A 101 -16.52 8.84 4.39
N LEU A 102 -15.23 9.13 4.35
CA LEU A 102 -14.44 9.02 3.14
C LEU A 102 -14.31 7.55 2.74
N ARG A 103 -14.65 7.22 1.49
CA ARG A 103 -14.61 5.85 0.96
C ARG A 103 -13.28 5.17 1.30
N LYS A 104 -13.37 4.02 1.98
CA LYS A 104 -12.16 3.29 2.37
C LYS A 104 -11.58 2.66 1.12
N THR A 105 -10.29 2.91 0.91
CA THR A 105 -9.54 2.31 -0.21
C THR A 105 -9.38 0.80 -0.05
N SER A 106 -9.63 0.29 1.16
CA SER A 106 -9.63 -1.14 1.47
C SER A 106 -10.92 -1.87 1.03
N GLU A 107 -11.98 -1.12 0.69
CA GLU A 107 -13.27 -1.67 0.23
C GLU A 107 -13.42 -1.57 -1.29
N LEU A 108 -12.44 -0.98 -1.98
CA LEU A 108 -12.42 -0.87 -3.44
C LEU A 108 -12.08 -2.22 -4.05
N ASP A 109 -12.81 -2.58 -5.12
CA ASP A 109 -12.41 -3.70 -5.96
C ASP A 109 -11.07 -3.41 -6.66
N THR A 110 -10.38 -4.47 -7.09
CA THR A 110 -9.10 -4.36 -7.82
C THR A 110 -9.21 -3.48 -9.07
N GLY A 111 -10.37 -3.48 -9.74
CA GLY A 111 -10.63 -2.60 -10.88
C GLY A 111 -10.82 -1.13 -10.48
N GLU A 112 -11.59 -0.87 -9.42
CA GLU A 112 -11.82 0.49 -8.91
C GLU A 112 -10.53 1.12 -8.37
N MET A 113 -9.70 0.33 -7.69
CA MET A 113 -8.40 0.75 -7.19
C MET A 113 -7.42 1.06 -8.33
N HIS A 114 -7.42 0.25 -9.40
CA HIS A 114 -6.62 0.54 -10.60
C HIS A 114 -7.05 1.86 -11.26
N PHE A 115 -8.35 2.07 -11.42
CA PHE A 115 -8.89 3.32 -11.98
C PHE A 115 -8.50 4.53 -11.12
N TYR A 116 -8.65 4.42 -9.81
CA TYR A 116 -8.24 5.46 -8.87
C TYR A 116 -6.74 5.80 -8.98
N LEU A 117 -5.87 4.80 -9.08
CA LEU A 117 -4.44 5.03 -9.33
C LEU A 117 -4.19 5.72 -10.68
N GLN A 118 -4.88 5.32 -11.75
CA GLN A 118 -4.74 5.97 -13.06
C GLN A 118 -5.15 7.45 -13.04
N GLN A 119 -6.18 7.80 -12.27
CA GLN A 119 -6.59 9.19 -12.06
C GLN A 119 -5.49 9.98 -11.33
N ILE A 120 -4.90 9.42 -10.28
CA ILE A 120 -3.78 10.06 -9.55
C ILE A 120 -2.56 10.23 -10.47
N GLU A 121 -2.21 9.22 -11.27
CA GLU A 121 -1.08 9.30 -12.21
C GLU A 121 -1.28 10.44 -13.22
N THR A 122 -2.47 10.50 -13.81
CA THR A 122 -2.83 11.54 -14.79
C THR A 122 -2.78 12.92 -14.16
N TRP A 123 -3.39 13.09 -12.98
CA TRP A 123 -3.39 14.35 -12.25
C TRP A 123 -1.98 14.77 -11.83
N ALA A 124 -1.16 13.84 -11.35
CA ALA A 124 0.22 14.12 -10.98
C ALA A 124 1.03 14.58 -12.19
N SER A 125 0.89 13.92 -13.34
CA SER A 125 1.55 14.31 -14.59
C SER A 125 1.13 15.71 -15.04
N GLN A 126 -0.16 16.02 -15.00
CA GLN A 126 -0.71 17.34 -15.35
C GLN A 126 -0.20 18.46 -14.42
N ASN A 127 -0.03 18.18 -13.13
CA ASN A 127 0.45 19.12 -12.12
C ASN A 127 2.00 19.10 -11.96
N GLY A 128 2.69 18.35 -12.83
CA GLY A 128 4.15 18.24 -12.87
C GLY A 128 4.78 17.48 -11.71
N PHE A 129 4.02 16.69 -10.95
CA PHE A 129 4.53 15.81 -9.90
C PHE A 129 5.11 14.54 -10.50
N ARG A 130 6.21 14.04 -9.91
CA ARG A 130 6.84 12.77 -10.32
C ARG A 130 6.43 11.67 -9.37
N LEU A 131 5.84 10.60 -9.89
CA LEU A 131 5.48 9.42 -9.11
C LEU A 131 6.48 8.29 -9.36
N ARG A 132 6.81 7.54 -8.31
CA ARG A 132 7.63 6.33 -8.45
C ARG A 132 6.75 5.17 -8.88
N ILE A 133 7.00 4.63 -10.07
CA ILE A 133 6.27 3.47 -10.59
C ILE A 133 7.27 2.32 -10.73
N PRO A 134 7.32 1.37 -9.78
CA PRO A 134 8.19 0.21 -9.90
C PRO A 134 7.66 -0.71 -11.01
N SER A 135 8.56 -1.17 -11.88
CA SER A 135 8.22 -2.02 -13.04
C SER A 135 7.55 -3.35 -12.67
N ASP A 136 7.74 -3.84 -11.43
CA ASP A 136 7.08 -5.06 -10.92
C ASP A 136 5.76 -4.78 -10.19
N SER A 137 5.23 -3.55 -10.19
CA SER A 137 3.94 -3.27 -9.56
C SER A 137 2.77 -3.94 -10.30
N GLU A 138 1.74 -4.36 -9.55
CA GLU A 138 0.51 -4.93 -10.14
C GLU A 138 -0.19 -3.91 -11.06
N TYR A 139 -0.09 -2.62 -10.72
CA TYR A 139 -0.57 -1.53 -11.56
C TYR A 139 0.07 -1.53 -12.95
N GLN A 140 1.40 -1.67 -13.04
CA GLN A 140 2.10 -1.68 -14.33
C GLN A 140 1.71 -2.91 -15.18
N LYS A 141 1.56 -4.08 -14.54
CA LYS A 141 1.15 -5.32 -15.22
C LYS A 141 -0.25 -5.18 -15.82
N LEU A 142 -1.21 -4.62 -15.06
CA LEU A 142 -2.58 -4.39 -15.52
C LEU A 142 -2.66 -3.30 -16.59
N LYS A 143 -1.87 -2.22 -16.46
CA LYS A 143 -1.76 -1.17 -17.47
C LYS A 143 -1.23 -1.70 -18.80
N MET A 144 -0.24 -2.59 -18.78
CA MET A 144 0.28 -3.22 -20.00
C MET A 144 -0.73 -4.18 -20.64
N GLN A 145 -1.54 -4.88 -19.84
CA GLN A 145 -2.58 -5.78 -20.36
C GLN A 145 -3.74 -5.03 -21.06
N GLN A 146 -4.04 -3.79 -20.68
CA GLN A 146 -5.11 -3.00 -21.32
C GLN A 146 -4.70 -2.34 -22.64
N VAL A 147 -3.39 -2.32 -22.96
CA VAL A 147 -2.83 -1.69 -24.17
C VAL A 147 -2.50 -2.74 -25.26
N ALA A 148 -2.62 -4.02 -24.95
CA ALA A 148 -2.42 -5.15 -25.87
C ALA A 148 -3.74 -5.60 -26.51
#